data_AF-A0A914U234-F1
#
_entry.id   AF-A0A914U234-F1
#
_cell.length_a   1.000
_cell.length_b   1.000
_cell.length_c   1.000
_cell.angle_alpha   90.00
_cell.angle_beta   90.00
_cell.angle_gamma   90.00
#
_symmetry.space_group_name_H-M   'P 1'
#
loop_
_entity.id
_entity.type
_entity.pdbx_description
1 polymer ?
#
loop_
_entity_poly.entity_id
_entity_poly.type
_entity_poly.pdbx_seq_one_letter_code
_entity_poly.pdbx_strand_id
1 'polypeptide(L)'
;MEEAKWLYDQLAPITPILSALSAATPIHRSYLSEVDSRWNIISQGNDDRTPEERGEMPLKDDGKFFIEKSRYDCFSCYLHETSQTFNDIEVKYDEKHFQQLLSAGIEEPIAQHIAHMFIRDPLIVLKDHINEDYEEGCTDHLDFLQTSVWNNMRFKPPPSENSEIGWRVEFRPTEIQLTDFENAALSCFVVLLTRVIISYNLVFVTNISTVNENMQRAIKRDAILNEKLQFRNKLVTCEMIEDGKRKVRENGENEVSTAEMTVNEIINGDGKEFPGLIPLIFQFLDEAEVDTETRNTITQYLTFIQNRASGKILTLAKWMRNYVQKHPKYAKDSYVPDETIYDMIKNVLSYVYLFIIN
;
A
#
# COMPACT_ATOMS: atom_id res chain seq x y z
N MET A 1 8.55 6.81 -17.16
CA MET A 1 9.16 6.82 -15.81
C MET A 1 8.49 7.87 -14.92
N GLU A 2 8.42 9.15 -15.35
CA GLU A 2 7.78 10.24 -14.57
C GLU A 2 6.37 9.93 -14.04
N GLU A 3 5.47 9.44 -14.89
CA GLU A 3 4.13 9.06 -14.45
C GLU A 3 4.13 7.96 -13.38
N ALA A 4 5.04 6.98 -13.49
CA ALA A 4 5.17 5.90 -12.53
C ALA A 4 5.73 6.40 -11.19
N LYS A 5 6.72 7.32 -11.19
CA LYS A 5 7.19 7.98 -9.96
C LYS A 5 6.06 8.75 -9.27
N TRP A 6 5.29 9.51 -10.05
CA TRP A 6 4.14 10.24 -9.54
C TRP A 6 3.10 9.33 -8.91
N LEU A 7 2.67 8.28 -9.62
CA LEU A 7 1.69 7.33 -9.09
C LEU A 7 2.21 6.59 -7.86
N TYR A 8 3.48 6.19 -7.84
CA TYR A 8 4.11 5.56 -6.68
C TYR A 8 3.98 6.46 -5.44
N ASP A 9 4.30 7.75 -5.59
CA ASP A 9 4.21 8.72 -4.50
C ASP A 9 2.77 9.05 -4.09
N GLN A 10 1.89 9.33 -5.05
CA GLN A 10 0.51 9.74 -4.75
C GLN A 10 -0.34 8.60 -4.18
N LEU A 11 -0.01 7.34 -4.49
CA LEU A 11 -0.72 6.18 -3.93
C LEU A 11 -0.20 5.78 -2.54
N ALA A 12 1.01 6.19 -2.13
CA ALA A 12 1.55 5.81 -0.82
C ALA A 12 0.63 6.20 0.36
N PRO A 13 0.11 7.44 0.45
CA PRO A 13 -0.87 7.83 1.49
C PRO A 13 -2.21 7.08 1.41
N ILE A 14 -2.52 6.45 0.28
CA ILE A 14 -3.72 5.63 0.08
C ILE A 14 -3.56 4.24 0.71
N THR A 15 -2.33 3.78 0.93
CA THR A 15 -2.06 2.42 1.42
C THR A 15 -2.70 2.09 2.77
N PRO A 16 -2.69 2.97 3.80
CA PRO A 16 -3.33 2.67 5.08
C PRO A 16 -4.85 2.60 4.96
N ILE A 17 -5.45 3.46 4.13
CA ILE A 17 -6.90 3.50 3.91
C ILE A 17 -7.40 2.17 3.35
N LEU A 18 -6.70 1.62 2.34
CA LEU A 18 -7.05 0.33 1.75
C LEU A 18 -6.75 -0.84 2.70
N SER A 19 -5.72 -0.75 3.53
CA SER A 19 -5.49 -1.75 4.59
C SER A 19 -6.68 -1.83 5.55
N ALA A 20 -7.20 -0.68 6.01
CA ALA A 20 -8.38 -0.64 6.87
C ALA A 20 -9.66 -1.12 6.15
N LEU A 21 -9.88 -0.70 4.90
CA LEU A 21 -11.04 -1.11 4.09
C LEU A 21 -11.08 -2.62 3.81
N SER A 22 -9.92 -3.23 3.60
CA SER A 22 -9.83 -4.64 3.22
C SER A 22 -9.64 -5.59 4.38
N ALA A 23 -9.60 -5.10 5.63
CA ALA A 23 -9.25 -5.89 6.81
C ALA A 23 -9.98 -7.24 6.90
N ALA A 24 -9.21 -8.33 6.98
CA ALA A 24 -9.66 -9.70 6.76
C ALA A 24 -8.97 -10.73 7.67
N THR A 25 -8.02 -10.33 8.52
CA THR A 25 -7.15 -11.27 9.24
C THR A 25 -7.16 -11.08 10.77
N PRO A 26 -8.27 -11.32 11.47
CA PRO A 26 -8.40 -11.06 12.92
C PRO A 26 -8.01 -12.23 13.84
N ILE A 27 -7.66 -13.39 13.29
CA ILE A 27 -7.40 -14.62 14.05
C ILE A 27 -6.04 -15.18 13.63
N HIS A 28 -5.17 -15.44 14.61
CA HIS A 28 -3.86 -16.05 14.38
C HIS A 28 -3.63 -17.18 15.37
N ARG A 29 -3.20 -18.35 14.87
CA ARG A 29 -2.92 -19.54 15.69
C ARG A 29 -4.06 -19.89 16.65
N SER A 30 -5.30 -19.79 16.18
CA SER A 30 -6.52 -20.00 16.99
C SER A 30 -6.73 -18.99 18.12
N TYR A 31 -6.19 -17.77 18.01
CA TYR A 31 -6.49 -16.68 18.94
C TYR A 31 -7.01 -15.45 18.19
N LEU A 32 -8.07 -14.84 18.71
CA LEU A 32 -8.49 -13.50 18.32
C LEU A 32 -7.39 -12.50 18.71
N SER A 33 -6.91 -11.73 17.74
CA SER A 33 -5.91 -10.69 17.96
C SER A 33 -6.54 -9.31 18.14
N GLU A 34 -5.77 -8.31 18.58
CA GLU A 34 -6.20 -6.90 18.64
C GLU A 34 -5.94 -6.13 17.33
N VAL A 35 -5.64 -6.85 16.24
CA VAL A 35 -5.44 -6.30 14.89
C VAL A 35 -6.35 -7.00 13.90
N ASP A 36 -6.73 -6.32 12.82
CA ASP A 36 -7.60 -6.88 11.77
C ASP A 36 -6.86 -7.13 10.44
N SER A 37 -5.55 -6.88 10.39
CA SER A 37 -4.73 -6.98 9.18
C SER A 37 -3.51 -7.88 9.39
N ARG A 38 -3.10 -8.57 8.33
CA ARG A 38 -1.90 -9.43 8.31
C ARG A 38 -0.57 -8.66 8.34
N TRP A 39 -0.58 -7.34 8.13
CA TRP A 39 0.60 -6.54 7.81
C TRP A 39 1.79 -6.78 8.76
N ASN A 40 1.60 -6.55 10.06
CA ASN A 40 2.68 -6.69 11.04
C ASN A 40 3.15 -8.14 11.21
N ILE A 41 2.28 -9.13 10.94
CA ILE A 41 2.63 -10.54 11.05
C ILE A 41 3.54 -10.95 9.90
N ILE A 42 3.23 -10.51 8.68
CA ILE A 42 4.12 -10.75 7.54
C ILE A 42 5.42 -9.97 7.73
N SER A 43 5.36 -8.73 8.22
CA SER A 43 6.53 -7.92 8.52
C SER A 43 7.49 -8.63 9.48
N GLN A 44 6.97 -9.12 10.61
CA GLN A 44 7.74 -9.86 11.62
C GLN A 44 8.20 -11.23 11.12
N GLY A 45 7.37 -11.93 10.32
CA GLY A 45 7.71 -13.24 9.77
C GLY A 45 8.81 -13.21 8.70
N ASN A 46 9.13 -12.04 8.15
CA ASN A 46 10.18 -11.82 7.16
C ASN A 46 11.27 -10.86 7.65
N ASP A 47 11.34 -10.61 8.96
CA ASP A 47 12.38 -9.76 9.55
C ASP A 47 13.65 -10.57 9.78
N ASP A 48 14.64 -10.33 8.92
CA ASP A 48 15.94 -10.99 8.92
C ASP A 48 17.03 -10.19 9.64
N ARG A 49 16.69 -9.03 10.20
CA ARG A 49 17.65 -8.20 10.91
C ARG A 49 18.29 -8.97 12.06
N THR A 50 19.58 -8.83 12.22
CA THR A 50 20.34 -9.24 13.41
C THR A 50 19.95 -8.38 14.62
N PRO A 51 20.25 -8.83 15.85
CA PRO A 51 20.13 -7.96 17.04
C PRO A 51 20.90 -6.64 16.91
N GLU A 52 22.01 -6.63 16.18
CA GLU A 52 22.87 -5.47 15.99
C GLU A 52 22.22 -4.45 15.03
N GLU A 53 21.66 -4.93 13.90
CA GLU A 53 20.90 -4.09 12.97
C GLU A 53 19.61 -3.54 13.60
N ARG A 54 18.98 -4.29 14.52
CA ARG A 54 17.85 -3.81 15.33
C ARG A 54 18.25 -2.84 16.46
N GLY A 55 19.55 -2.62 16.67
CA GLY A 55 20.05 -1.76 17.75
C GLY A 55 19.94 -2.36 19.15
N GLU A 56 19.71 -3.66 19.28
CA GLU A 56 19.70 -4.40 20.55
C GLU A 56 21.13 -4.66 21.07
N MET A 57 22.13 -4.63 20.19
CA MET A 57 23.56 -4.75 20.50
C MET A 57 24.38 -3.74 19.68
N PRO A 58 25.59 -3.37 20.12
CA PRO A 58 26.50 -2.57 19.31
C PRO A 58 26.91 -3.31 18.03
N LEU A 59 27.03 -2.58 16.92
CA LEU A 59 27.57 -3.11 15.66
C LEU A 59 29.01 -3.61 15.89
N LYS A 60 29.30 -4.88 15.54
CA LYS A 60 30.56 -5.55 15.87
C LYS A 60 31.62 -5.52 14.75
N ASP A 61 31.24 -5.17 13.51
CA ASP A 61 32.12 -5.08 12.34
C ASP A 61 31.71 -3.90 11.43
N ASP A 62 32.51 -3.65 10.40
CA ASP A 62 32.33 -2.65 9.34
C ASP A 62 31.07 -2.86 8.45
N GLY A 63 30.21 -3.80 8.83
CA GLY A 63 28.92 -4.10 8.21
C GLY A 63 27.74 -3.76 9.12
N LYS A 64 26.85 -2.82 8.81
CA LYS A 64 26.97 -1.68 7.89
C LYS A 64 25.96 -0.58 8.25
N PHE A 65 24.80 -0.93 8.85
CA PHE A 65 23.77 0.04 9.24
C PHE A 65 22.96 -0.43 10.46
N PHE A 66 22.51 0.53 11.29
CA PHE A 66 21.28 0.34 12.07
C PHE A 66 20.09 0.44 11.13
N ILE A 67 19.17 -0.53 11.17
CA ILE A 67 18.06 -0.63 10.22
C ILE A 67 16.73 -0.64 10.98
N GLU A 68 15.96 0.44 10.86
CA GLU A 68 14.74 0.67 11.64
C GLU A 68 13.59 -0.28 11.30
N LYS A 69 13.45 -0.62 10.01
CA LYS A 69 12.30 -1.35 9.47
C LYS A 69 12.67 -2.78 9.09
N SER A 70 11.70 -3.68 9.11
CA SER A 70 11.85 -4.99 8.43
C SER A 70 12.04 -4.75 6.92
N ARG A 71 12.58 -5.72 6.19
CA ARG A 71 12.57 -5.68 4.72
C ARG A 71 11.16 -5.82 4.14
N TYR A 72 10.19 -6.22 4.96
CA TYR A 72 8.77 -6.10 4.68
C TYR A 72 8.16 -4.98 5.54
N ASP A 73 7.92 -3.80 4.98
CA ASP A 73 7.40 -2.64 5.73
C ASP A 73 6.83 -1.54 4.80
N CYS A 74 6.47 -0.37 5.33
CA CYS A 74 6.18 0.81 4.54
C CYS A 74 7.44 1.31 3.84
N PHE A 75 7.28 1.76 2.60
CA PHE A 75 8.33 2.41 1.80
C PHE A 75 9.10 3.51 2.57
N SER A 76 10.33 3.77 2.12
CA SER A 76 11.27 4.64 2.84
C SER A 76 11.47 6.03 2.22
N CYS A 77 11.16 6.20 0.93
CA CYS A 77 11.38 7.45 0.21
C CYS A 77 10.38 7.62 -0.95
N TYR A 78 9.92 8.84 -1.16
CA TYR A 78 9.27 9.28 -2.39
C TYR A 78 10.29 9.46 -3.52
N LEU A 79 9.84 9.30 -4.76
CA LEU A 79 10.69 9.25 -5.94
C LEU A 79 10.56 10.49 -6.82
N HIS A 80 9.38 11.11 -6.88
CA HIS A 80 9.15 12.27 -7.72
C HIS A 80 9.81 13.52 -7.10
N GLU A 81 10.37 14.40 -7.93
CA GLU A 81 11.10 15.61 -7.50
C GLU A 81 10.26 16.51 -6.58
N THR A 82 9.00 16.71 -6.90
CA THR A 82 8.08 17.54 -6.10
C THR A 82 7.65 16.91 -4.77
N SER A 83 7.94 15.63 -4.57
CA SER A 83 7.57 14.90 -3.34
C SER A 83 8.74 14.83 -2.35
N GLN A 84 9.95 15.25 -2.75
CA GLN A 84 11.16 15.07 -1.95
C GLN A 84 11.11 15.79 -0.60
N THR A 85 10.41 16.92 -0.51
CA THR A 85 10.25 17.68 0.76
C THR A 85 9.43 16.95 1.81
N PHE A 86 8.73 15.86 1.44
CA PHE A 86 7.95 15.02 2.34
C PHE A 86 8.72 13.78 2.83
N ASN A 87 9.97 13.59 2.38
CA ASN A 87 10.89 12.59 2.90
C ASN A 87 11.44 13.07 4.26
N ASP A 88 10.66 12.86 5.33
CA ASP A 88 10.97 13.36 6.67
C ASP A 88 11.55 12.30 7.63
N ILE A 89 11.94 11.15 7.10
CA ILE A 89 12.61 10.08 7.83
C ILE A 89 14.04 9.89 7.31
N GLU A 90 14.93 9.38 8.16
CA GLU A 90 16.29 9.05 7.74
C GLU A 90 16.28 7.78 6.87
N VAL A 91 16.77 7.89 5.63
CA VAL A 91 16.92 6.74 4.73
C VAL A 91 18.37 6.27 4.81
N LYS A 92 18.59 5.07 5.37
CA LYS A 92 19.91 4.44 5.39
C LYS A 92 20.21 3.82 4.02
N TYR A 93 21.37 4.07 3.44
CA TYR A 93 21.78 3.49 2.18
C TYR A 93 23.30 3.32 2.12
N ASP A 94 23.78 2.45 1.23
CA ASP A 94 25.20 2.26 1.01
C ASP A 94 25.76 3.36 0.08
N GLU A 95 26.60 4.23 0.64
CA GLU A 95 27.17 5.40 -0.05
C GLU A 95 27.94 5.02 -1.32
N LYS A 96 28.63 3.87 -1.31
CA LYS A 96 29.39 3.42 -2.49
C LYS A 96 28.43 3.12 -3.65
N HIS A 97 27.34 2.41 -3.39
CA HIS A 97 26.32 2.11 -4.41
C HIS A 97 25.59 3.36 -4.85
N PHE A 98 25.27 4.28 -3.93
CA PHE A 98 24.67 5.57 -4.24
C PHE A 98 25.54 6.39 -5.20
N GLN A 99 26.82 6.58 -4.91
CA GLN A 99 27.75 7.30 -5.80
C GLN A 99 27.95 6.60 -7.16
N GLN A 100 27.94 5.27 -7.18
CA GLN A 100 27.99 4.50 -8.42
C GLN A 100 26.76 4.79 -9.32
N LEU A 101 25.57 4.82 -8.73
CA LEU A 101 24.32 5.12 -9.45
C LEU A 101 24.30 6.56 -9.98
N LEU A 102 24.72 7.54 -9.17
CA LEU A 102 24.84 8.94 -9.61
C LEU A 102 25.83 9.09 -10.76
N SER A 103 27.00 8.44 -10.66
CA SER A 103 28.04 8.47 -11.70
C SER A 103 27.57 7.83 -13.00
N ALA A 104 26.62 6.90 -12.93
CA ALA A 104 25.97 6.29 -14.09
C ALA A 104 24.82 7.14 -14.66
N GLY A 105 24.53 8.32 -14.10
CA GLY A 105 23.49 9.23 -14.57
C GLY A 105 22.09 8.94 -14.04
N ILE A 106 21.94 8.09 -13.01
CA ILE A 106 20.66 7.89 -12.33
C ILE A 106 20.37 9.10 -11.44
N GLU A 107 19.15 9.62 -11.52
CA GLU A 107 18.71 10.75 -10.70
C GLU A 107 18.74 10.44 -9.21
N GLU A 108 19.04 11.46 -8.40
CA GLU A 108 19.29 11.33 -6.96
C GLU A 108 18.17 10.60 -6.18
N PRO A 109 16.86 10.90 -6.37
CA PRO A 109 15.81 10.18 -5.65
C PRO A 109 15.76 8.67 -5.98
N ILE A 110 15.96 8.29 -7.25
CA ILE A 110 16.01 6.88 -7.65
C ILE A 110 17.30 6.23 -7.14
N ALA A 111 18.43 6.94 -7.23
CA ALA A 111 19.71 6.44 -6.76
C ALA A 111 19.65 6.12 -5.26
N GLN A 112 19.06 7.00 -4.44
CA GLN A 112 18.87 6.78 -3.02
C GLN A 112 17.91 5.60 -2.74
N HIS A 113 16.80 5.51 -3.48
CA HIS A 113 15.86 4.39 -3.37
C HIS A 113 16.51 3.04 -3.64
N ILE A 114 17.31 2.94 -4.71
CA ILE A 114 18.00 1.71 -5.08
C ILE A 114 19.13 1.40 -4.08
N ALA A 115 19.94 2.40 -3.71
CA ALA A 115 21.01 2.23 -2.74
C ALA A 115 20.50 1.83 -1.35
N HIS A 116 19.28 2.25 -0.98
CA HIS A 116 18.61 1.79 0.23
C HIS A 116 18.31 0.28 0.20
N MET A 117 17.97 -0.30 -0.96
CA MET A 117 17.76 -1.74 -1.05
C MET A 117 19.05 -2.53 -0.80
N PHE A 118 20.21 -1.98 -1.18
CA PHE A 118 21.53 -2.60 -1.00
C PHE A 118 22.02 -2.65 0.46
N ILE A 119 21.26 -2.11 1.42
CA ILE A 119 21.52 -2.37 2.86
C ILE A 119 21.02 -3.76 3.27
N ARG A 120 20.35 -4.48 2.38
CA ARG A 120 19.84 -5.84 2.61
C ARG A 120 20.68 -6.85 1.87
N ASP A 121 20.94 -7.96 2.53
CA ASP A 121 21.48 -9.13 1.87
C ASP A 121 20.42 -9.79 0.97
N PRO A 122 20.81 -10.34 -0.20
CA PRO A 122 19.94 -11.20 -1.00
C PRO A 122 19.55 -12.46 -0.21
N LEU A 123 18.26 -12.75 -0.05
CA LEU A 123 17.79 -13.96 0.63
C LEU A 123 17.80 -15.20 -0.26
N ILE A 124 17.54 -15.00 -1.55
CA ILE A 124 17.38 -16.08 -2.51
C ILE A 124 18.14 -15.68 -3.77
N VAL A 125 19.15 -16.47 -4.12
CA VAL A 125 19.88 -16.39 -5.38
C VAL A 125 19.89 -17.79 -5.97
N LEU A 126 19.45 -17.92 -7.21
CA LEU A 126 19.44 -19.21 -7.90
C LEU A 126 20.88 -19.57 -8.30
N LYS A 127 21.27 -20.82 -8.06
CA LYS A 127 22.65 -21.28 -8.29
C LYS A 127 23.14 -21.02 -9.72
N ASP A 128 22.27 -21.24 -10.69
CA ASP A 128 22.61 -21.10 -12.11
C ASP A 128 22.76 -19.62 -12.52
N HIS A 129 22.21 -18.71 -11.69
CA HIS A 129 22.27 -17.27 -11.89
C HIS A 129 23.41 -16.59 -11.12
N ILE A 130 24.31 -17.33 -10.44
CA ILE A 130 25.37 -16.71 -9.62
C ILE A 130 26.44 -16.03 -10.48
N ASN A 131 26.83 -16.69 -11.58
CA ASN A 131 27.90 -16.26 -12.46
C ASN A 131 27.34 -15.88 -13.84
N GLU A 132 26.11 -15.37 -13.89
CA GLU A 132 25.63 -14.77 -15.13
C GLU A 132 26.58 -13.63 -15.46
N ASP A 133 27.46 -13.86 -16.45
CA ASP A 133 28.22 -12.80 -17.08
C ASP A 133 27.20 -11.73 -17.46
N TYR A 134 27.45 -10.48 -17.10
CA TYR A 134 26.58 -9.33 -17.36
C TYR A 134 26.19 -9.29 -18.85
N GLU A 135 25.16 -10.03 -19.24
CA GLU A 135 24.53 -9.87 -20.54
C GLU A 135 23.90 -8.48 -20.49
N GLU A 136 24.36 -7.63 -21.40
CA GLU A 136 23.90 -6.25 -21.50
C GLU A 136 22.36 -6.23 -21.56
N GLY A 137 21.73 -5.65 -20.53
CA GLY A 137 20.28 -5.60 -20.39
C GLY A 137 19.63 -6.64 -19.47
N CYS A 138 20.38 -7.57 -18.86
CA CYS A 138 19.85 -8.50 -17.85
C CYS A 138 19.65 -7.81 -16.50
N THR A 139 18.48 -8.02 -15.86
CA THR A 139 18.10 -7.43 -14.57
C THR A 139 17.98 -8.45 -13.43
N ASP A 140 18.29 -9.72 -13.66
CA ASP A 140 17.99 -10.83 -12.73
C ASP A 140 18.57 -10.60 -11.32
N HIS A 141 19.82 -10.14 -11.22
CA HIS A 141 20.45 -9.81 -9.94
C HIS A 141 19.75 -8.66 -9.20
N LEU A 142 19.32 -7.62 -9.93
CA LEU A 142 18.54 -6.53 -9.35
C LEU A 142 17.16 -7.04 -8.93
N ASP A 143 16.55 -7.93 -9.71
CA ASP A 143 15.27 -8.54 -9.41
C ASP A 143 15.32 -9.45 -8.17
N PHE A 144 16.41 -10.19 -7.92
CA PHE A 144 16.59 -10.96 -6.68
C PHE A 144 16.60 -10.05 -5.43
N LEU A 145 17.25 -8.89 -5.52
CA LEU A 145 17.22 -7.91 -4.44
C LEU A 145 15.83 -7.30 -4.30
N GLN A 146 15.25 -6.81 -5.40
CA GLN A 146 13.96 -6.12 -5.39
C GLN A 146 12.79 -7.03 -5.00
N THR A 147 12.81 -8.30 -5.40
CA THR A 147 11.76 -9.28 -5.06
C THR A 147 11.80 -9.67 -3.59
N SER A 148 12.94 -9.49 -2.93
CA SER A 148 13.12 -9.77 -1.50
C SER A 148 12.99 -8.52 -0.62
N VAL A 149 12.70 -7.33 -1.18
CA VAL A 149 12.29 -6.14 -0.41
C VAL A 149 10.81 -5.86 -0.66
N TRP A 150 9.98 -6.01 0.37
CA TRP A 150 8.53 -6.04 0.26
C TRP A 150 7.87 -4.82 0.91
N ASN A 151 7.83 -3.73 0.15
CA ASN A 151 7.18 -2.52 0.63
C ASN A 151 5.66 -2.51 0.35
N ASN A 152 4.91 -1.61 1.01
CA ASN A 152 3.49 -1.34 0.71
C ASN A 152 3.29 -0.79 -0.71
N MET A 153 4.28 -0.09 -1.23
CA MET A 153 4.40 0.36 -2.62
C MET A 153 5.68 -0.20 -3.22
N ARG A 154 5.65 -0.65 -4.48
CA ARG A 154 6.87 -1.06 -5.20
C ARG A 154 6.97 -0.37 -6.56
N PHE A 155 8.13 0.23 -6.81
CA PHE A 155 8.47 0.82 -8.10
C PHE A 155 9.25 -0.20 -8.93
N LYS A 156 8.69 -0.66 -10.05
CA LYS A 156 9.23 -1.77 -10.82
C LYS A 156 9.81 -1.29 -12.16
N PRO A 157 11.10 -1.53 -12.44
CA PRO A 157 11.65 -1.26 -13.76
C PRO A 157 11.01 -2.16 -14.84
N PRO A 158 11.19 -1.78 -16.12
CA PRO A 158 11.00 -2.71 -17.24
C PRO A 158 11.83 -4.00 -17.01
N PRO A 159 11.30 -5.18 -17.37
CA PRO A 159 12.02 -6.46 -17.26
C PRO A 159 13.32 -6.54 -18.06
N SER A 160 13.46 -5.74 -19.12
CA SER A 160 14.64 -5.67 -19.97
C SER A 160 14.58 -4.38 -20.79
N GLU A 161 15.70 -3.96 -21.38
CA GLU A 161 15.75 -2.78 -22.26
C GLU A 161 14.76 -2.86 -23.44
N ASN A 162 14.60 -4.04 -24.02
CA ASN A 162 13.72 -4.28 -25.19
C ASN A 162 12.27 -4.64 -24.83
N SER A 163 11.87 -4.50 -23.56
CA SER A 163 10.54 -4.91 -23.11
C SER A 163 9.48 -3.88 -23.48
N GLU A 164 8.34 -4.32 -24.03
CA GLU A 164 7.14 -3.49 -24.21
C GLU A 164 6.49 -3.11 -22.86
N ILE A 165 6.77 -3.88 -21.80
CA ILE A 165 6.36 -3.57 -20.44
C ILE A 165 7.24 -2.44 -19.90
N GLY A 166 6.64 -1.27 -19.69
CA GLY A 166 7.31 -0.10 -19.13
C GLY A 166 7.49 -0.13 -17.60
N TRP A 167 7.79 1.04 -17.04
CA TRP A 167 7.84 1.27 -15.60
C TRP A 167 6.48 1.04 -14.95
N ARG A 168 6.43 0.26 -13.87
CA ARG A 168 5.19 -0.12 -13.19
C ARG A 168 5.23 0.27 -11.73
N VAL A 169 4.05 0.43 -11.15
CA VAL A 169 3.83 0.63 -9.72
C VAL A 169 2.97 -0.52 -9.21
N GLU A 170 3.39 -1.14 -8.12
CA GLU A 170 2.65 -2.21 -7.46
C GLU A 170 2.09 -1.68 -6.13
N PHE A 171 0.77 -1.72 -5.97
CA PHE A 171 0.05 -1.36 -4.75
C PHE A 171 -0.25 -2.63 -3.94
N ARG A 172 0.35 -2.77 -2.75
CA ARG A 172 0.46 -4.06 -2.05
C ARG A 172 -0.24 -4.22 -0.67
N PRO A 173 -0.88 -3.21 -0.04
CA PRO A 173 -1.38 -3.33 1.33
C PRO A 173 -2.69 -4.11 1.46
N THR A 174 -3.43 -4.33 0.37
CA THR A 174 -4.79 -4.90 0.38
C THR A 174 -4.80 -6.34 0.89
N GLU A 175 -5.78 -6.69 1.72
CA GLU A 175 -6.07 -8.08 2.07
C GLU A 175 -6.99 -8.74 1.04
N ILE A 176 -6.86 -10.05 0.89
CA ILE A 176 -7.74 -10.83 0.02
C ILE A 176 -9.14 -10.92 0.65
N GLN A 177 -10.17 -10.78 -0.18
CA GLN A 177 -11.58 -10.91 0.21
C GLN A 177 -12.13 -12.27 -0.22
N LEU A 178 -13.29 -12.66 0.32
CA LEU A 178 -13.88 -13.99 0.06
C LEU A 178 -14.35 -14.17 -1.37
N THR A 179 -14.88 -13.12 -2.00
CA THR A 179 -15.54 -13.21 -3.31
C THR A 179 -14.77 -12.48 -4.40
N ASP A 180 -14.90 -12.96 -5.63
CA ASP A 180 -14.33 -12.30 -6.80
C ASP A 180 -14.87 -10.88 -6.98
N PHE A 181 -16.15 -10.66 -6.64
CA PHE A 181 -16.77 -9.34 -6.66
C PHE A 181 -16.03 -8.34 -5.75
N GLU A 182 -15.76 -8.72 -4.50
CA GLU A 182 -15.09 -7.83 -3.53
C GLU A 182 -13.64 -7.54 -3.94
N ASN A 183 -12.93 -8.56 -4.43
CA ASN A 183 -11.56 -8.41 -4.92
C ASN A 183 -11.50 -7.55 -6.19
N ALA A 184 -12.45 -7.74 -7.11
CA ALA A 184 -12.60 -6.90 -8.30
C ALA A 184 -12.93 -5.45 -7.92
N ALA A 185 -13.84 -5.24 -6.96
CA ALA A 185 -14.21 -3.90 -6.51
C ALA A 185 -13.00 -3.11 -5.97
N LEU A 186 -12.21 -3.71 -5.08
CA LEU A 186 -11.00 -3.08 -4.54
C LEU A 186 -9.94 -2.84 -5.61
N SER A 187 -9.76 -3.77 -6.54
CA SER A 187 -8.81 -3.64 -7.66
C SER A 187 -9.21 -2.52 -8.62
N CYS A 188 -10.48 -2.50 -9.05
CA CYS A 188 -11.04 -1.46 -9.90
C CYS A 188 -10.97 -0.09 -9.23
N PHE A 189 -11.20 0.00 -7.91
CA PHE A 189 -11.06 1.26 -7.17
C PHE A 189 -9.65 1.84 -7.29
N VAL A 190 -8.61 1.03 -7.06
CA VAL A 190 -7.22 1.51 -7.18
C VAL A 190 -6.92 1.94 -8.62
N VAL A 191 -7.33 1.15 -9.63
CA VAL A 191 -7.13 1.49 -11.04
C VAL A 191 -7.83 2.80 -11.40
N LEU A 192 -9.10 2.97 -11.04
CA LEU A 192 -9.85 4.20 -11.30
C LEU A 192 -9.23 5.39 -10.59
N LEU A 193 -8.79 5.21 -9.33
CA LEU A 193 -8.10 6.26 -8.59
C LEU A 193 -6.81 6.70 -9.27
N THR A 194 -6.04 5.79 -9.88
CA THR A 194 -4.84 6.17 -10.66
C THR A 194 -5.20 7.07 -11.84
N ARG A 195 -6.33 6.81 -12.52
CA ARG A 195 -6.83 7.65 -13.62
C ARG A 195 -7.24 9.02 -13.13
N VAL A 196 -7.99 9.09 -12.02
CA VAL A 196 -8.38 10.35 -11.37
C VAL A 196 -7.15 11.18 -10.97
N ILE A 197 -6.15 10.57 -10.33
CA ILE A 197 -4.90 11.24 -9.93
C ILE A 197 -4.21 11.89 -11.13
N ILE A 198 -4.12 11.16 -12.25
CA ILE A 198 -3.47 11.65 -13.47
C ILE A 198 -4.32 12.75 -14.13
N SER A 199 -5.60 12.48 -14.37
CA SER A 199 -6.50 13.37 -15.11
C SER A 199 -6.70 14.71 -14.42
N TYR A 200 -6.77 14.72 -13.08
CA TYR A 200 -6.96 15.93 -12.29
C TYR A 200 -5.67 16.47 -11.67
N ASN A 201 -4.53 15.84 -11.96
CA ASN A 201 -3.23 16.23 -11.41
C ASN A 201 -3.25 16.33 -9.87
N LEU A 202 -3.94 15.40 -9.20
CA LEU A 202 -4.15 15.44 -7.75
C LEU A 202 -2.87 15.14 -6.97
N VAL A 203 -2.72 15.82 -5.85
CA VAL A 203 -1.62 15.64 -4.91
C VAL A 203 -2.15 15.11 -3.58
N PHE A 204 -1.82 13.87 -3.25
CA PHE A 204 -2.14 13.21 -1.99
C PHE A 204 -0.94 13.05 -1.05
N VAL A 205 0.30 13.16 -1.56
CA VAL A 205 1.55 13.01 -0.80
C VAL A 205 1.50 13.76 0.53
N THR A 206 1.85 13.08 1.61
CA THR A 206 2.09 13.64 2.95
C THR A 206 3.44 13.13 3.45
N ASN A 207 3.89 13.59 4.62
CA ASN A 207 5.13 13.11 5.22
C ASN A 207 5.16 11.57 5.35
N ILE A 208 6.32 10.96 5.12
CA ILE A 208 6.48 9.50 5.24
C ILE A 208 6.21 9.04 6.67
N SER A 209 6.62 9.80 7.68
CA SER A 209 6.31 9.51 9.08
C SER A 209 4.79 9.39 9.31
N THR A 210 3.99 10.26 8.69
CA THR A 210 2.53 10.23 8.73
C THR A 210 1.98 8.97 8.05
N VAL A 211 2.52 8.57 6.90
CA VAL A 211 2.07 7.34 6.22
C VAL A 211 2.39 6.10 7.07
N ASN A 212 3.58 6.04 7.68
CA ASN A 212 3.98 4.96 8.58
C ASN A 212 3.04 4.89 9.80
N GLU A 213 2.74 6.03 10.43
CA GLU A 213 1.82 6.10 11.58
C GLU A 213 0.41 5.67 11.19
N ASN A 214 -0.11 6.18 10.08
CA ASN A 214 -1.41 5.80 9.55
C ASN A 214 -1.49 4.30 9.28
N MET A 215 -0.41 3.67 8.77
CA MET A 215 -0.39 2.23 8.58
C MET A 215 -0.56 1.47 9.90
N GLN A 216 0.11 1.91 10.97
CA GLN A 216 -0.05 1.30 12.29
C GLN A 216 -1.45 1.53 12.89
N ARG A 217 -2.09 2.66 12.60
CA ARG A 217 -3.50 2.90 13.00
C ARG A 217 -4.46 2.02 12.20
N ALA A 218 -4.26 1.91 10.89
CA ALA A 218 -5.15 1.23 9.96
C ALA A 218 -5.28 -0.29 10.18
N ILE A 219 -4.30 -0.91 10.84
CA ILE A 219 -4.29 -2.36 11.08
C ILE A 219 -4.98 -2.76 12.39
N LYS A 220 -5.29 -1.81 13.27
CA LYS A 220 -5.91 -2.09 14.57
C LYS A 220 -7.32 -2.68 14.40
N ARG A 221 -7.79 -3.40 15.42
CA ARG A 221 -9.17 -3.90 15.46
C ARG A 221 -10.17 -2.76 15.24
N ASP A 222 -11.12 -2.98 14.33
CA ASP A 222 -12.17 -2.03 13.96
C ASP A 222 -11.65 -0.67 13.46
N ALA A 223 -10.40 -0.59 12.96
CA ALA A 223 -9.78 0.68 12.55
C ALA A 223 -10.64 1.48 11.54
N ILE A 224 -11.28 0.79 10.59
CA ILE A 224 -12.19 1.40 9.62
C ILE A 224 -13.32 2.22 10.26
N LEU A 225 -13.78 1.85 11.46
CA LEU A 225 -14.88 2.51 12.17
C LEU A 225 -14.39 3.48 13.24
N ASN A 226 -13.26 3.18 13.88
CA ASN A 226 -12.87 3.81 15.14
C ASN A 226 -11.61 4.68 15.04
N GLU A 227 -10.74 4.41 14.07
CA GLU A 227 -9.49 5.17 13.91
C GLU A 227 -9.67 6.36 12.97
N LYS A 228 -8.83 7.36 13.17
CA LYS A 228 -8.65 8.47 12.25
C LYS A 228 -7.25 8.43 11.68
N LEU A 229 -7.15 8.76 10.41
CA LEU A 229 -5.92 8.81 9.65
C LEU A 229 -5.65 10.27 9.29
N GLN A 230 -4.40 10.70 9.45
CA GLN A 230 -3.98 12.02 8.99
C GLN A 230 -3.94 12.03 7.46
N PHE A 231 -4.81 12.81 6.84
CA PHE A 231 -4.95 12.87 5.38
C PHE A 231 -5.14 14.32 4.92
N ARG A 232 -4.86 14.59 3.64
CA ARG A 232 -5.13 15.92 3.07
C ARG A 232 -6.63 16.20 3.07
N ASN A 233 -7.02 17.24 3.80
CA ASN A 233 -8.41 17.67 3.93
C ASN A 233 -8.83 18.70 2.87
N LYS A 234 -7.91 19.12 2.00
CA LYS A 234 -8.16 19.98 0.84
C LYS A 234 -7.66 19.31 -0.42
N LEU A 235 -8.36 19.53 -1.54
CA LEU A 235 -7.84 19.14 -2.85
C LEU A 235 -6.68 20.04 -3.23
N VAL A 236 -5.55 19.41 -3.56
CA VAL A 236 -4.37 20.08 -4.08
C VAL A 236 -4.07 19.50 -5.45
N THR A 237 -3.70 20.37 -6.39
CA THR A 237 -3.33 19.98 -7.75
C THR A 237 -1.92 20.48 -8.10
N CYS A 238 -1.30 19.87 -9.10
CA CYS A 238 -0.07 20.37 -9.70
C CYS A 238 -0.30 20.95 -11.10
N GLU A 239 0.52 21.93 -11.46
CA GLU A 239 0.69 22.41 -12.83
C GLU A 239 1.61 21.49 -13.60
N MET A 240 1.24 21.25 -14.86
CA MET A 240 2.15 20.70 -15.85
C MET A 240 2.99 21.86 -16.39
N ILE A 241 4.31 21.73 -16.34
CA ILE A 241 5.26 22.64 -16.99
C ILE A 241 5.64 22.06 -18.36
N GLU A 242 6.13 22.91 -19.27
CA GLU A 242 6.83 22.49 -20.48
C GLU A 242 7.86 21.38 -20.13
N ASP A 243 7.98 20.36 -20.99
CA ASP A 243 8.71 19.09 -20.79
C ASP A 243 8.03 18.00 -19.95
N GLY A 244 6.74 18.14 -19.61
CA GLY A 244 5.97 17.08 -18.96
C GLY A 244 6.27 16.89 -17.47
N LYS A 245 7.03 17.81 -16.88
CA LYS A 245 7.30 17.88 -15.43
C LYS A 245 6.09 18.46 -14.70
N ARG A 246 5.86 17.99 -13.46
CA ARG A 246 4.83 18.51 -12.55
C ARG A 246 5.45 19.50 -11.56
N LYS A 247 4.74 20.58 -11.25
CA LYS A 247 5.03 21.50 -10.14
C LYS A 247 3.79 21.69 -9.30
N VAL A 248 3.85 21.47 -7.99
CA VAL A 248 2.70 21.65 -7.10
C VAL A 248 2.24 23.11 -7.17
N ARG A 249 0.93 23.34 -7.35
CA ARG A 249 0.37 24.69 -7.22
C ARG A 249 0.45 25.09 -5.75
N GLU A 250 1.35 26.01 -5.43
CA GLU A 250 1.33 26.68 -4.13
C GLU A 250 0.11 27.60 -4.11
N ASN A 251 -1.01 27.12 -3.57
CA ASN A 251 -2.17 27.96 -3.27
C ASN A 251 -1.89 28.88 -2.07
N GLY A 252 -0.78 29.63 -2.06
CA GLY A 252 -0.44 30.65 -1.05
C GLY A 252 -0.35 30.19 0.42
N GLU A 253 -0.65 28.93 0.73
CA GLU A 253 -0.54 28.32 2.06
C GLU A 253 0.69 27.43 2.05
N ASN A 254 1.79 27.91 2.65
CA ASN A 254 3.06 27.17 2.79
C ASN A 254 2.95 25.91 3.69
N GLU A 255 1.78 25.63 4.25
CA GLU A 255 1.52 24.48 5.12
C GLU A 255 0.67 23.43 4.41
N VAL A 256 1.14 22.18 4.46
CA VAL A 256 0.42 21.02 3.96
C VAL A 256 -0.82 20.84 4.83
N SER A 257 -1.98 21.27 4.33
CA SER A 257 -3.25 21.12 5.06
C SER A 257 -3.61 19.64 5.16
N THR A 258 -3.49 19.09 6.37
CA THR A 258 -3.90 17.74 6.74
C THR A 258 -4.83 17.78 7.95
N ALA A 259 -5.70 16.79 8.06
CA ALA A 259 -6.57 16.61 9.23
C ALA A 259 -6.79 15.13 9.55
N GLU A 260 -7.16 14.88 10.80
CA GLU A 260 -7.59 13.57 11.29
C GLU A 260 -8.97 13.22 10.71
N MET A 261 -8.99 12.31 9.75
CA MET A 261 -10.19 11.90 9.02
C MET A 261 -10.46 10.40 9.22
N THR A 262 -11.72 10.05 9.40
CA THR A 262 -12.17 8.66 9.34
C THR A 262 -12.02 8.11 7.92
N VAL A 263 -11.92 6.79 7.77
CA VAL A 263 -11.94 6.15 6.45
C VAL A 263 -13.20 6.52 5.67
N ASN A 264 -14.35 6.67 6.35
CA ASN A 264 -15.58 7.13 5.74
C ASN A 264 -15.45 8.54 5.14
N GLU A 265 -14.88 9.49 5.88
CA GLU A 265 -14.69 10.87 5.40
C GLU A 265 -13.73 10.92 4.21
N ILE A 266 -12.68 10.09 4.20
CA ILE A 266 -11.74 10.04 3.07
C ILE A 266 -12.42 9.40 1.83
N ILE A 267 -13.20 8.34 2.00
CA ILE A 267 -13.81 7.63 0.86
C ILE A 267 -15.04 8.37 0.32
N ASN A 268 -15.92 8.84 1.20
CA ASN A 268 -17.23 9.39 0.86
C ASN A 268 -17.30 10.92 0.93
N GLY A 269 -16.26 11.57 1.44
CA GLY A 269 -16.23 13.01 1.69
C GLY A 269 -16.60 13.34 3.14
N ASP A 270 -16.14 14.50 3.60
CA ASP A 270 -16.37 14.98 4.97
C ASP A 270 -17.64 15.83 5.13
N GLY A 271 -18.35 16.06 4.02
CA GLY A 271 -19.52 16.94 3.96
C GLY A 271 -19.20 18.42 4.14
N LYS A 272 -17.92 18.80 4.07
CA LYS A 272 -17.41 20.16 4.23
C LYS A 272 -16.53 20.54 3.05
N GLU A 273 -15.23 20.24 3.13
CA GLU A 273 -14.21 20.73 2.18
C GLU A 273 -13.62 19.59 1.34
N PHE A 274 -13.41 18.41 1.92
CA PHE A 274 -12.90 17.27 1.19
C PHE A 274 -14.03 16.49 0.50
N PRO A 275 -14.04 16.39 -0.84
CA PRO A 275 -15.15 15.78 -1.57
C PRO A 275 -15.24 14.27 -1.41
N GLY A 276 -14.14 13.59 -1.08
CA GLY A 276 -14.06 12.13 -1.00
C GLY A 276 -13.49 11.49 -2.28
N LEU A 277 -12.78 10.37 -2.12
CA LEU A 277 -12.16 9.67 -3.24
C LEU A 277 -13.18 9.07 -4.22
N ILE A 278 -14.28 8.49 -3.73
CA ILE A 278 -15.31 7.92 -4.60
C ILE A 278 -16.10 8.99 -5.36
N PRO A 279 -16.52 10.09 -4.73
CA PRO A 279 -17.11 11.23 -5.46
C PRO A 279 -16.21 11.75 -6.59
N LEU A 280 -14.90 11.85 -6.39
CA LEU A 280 -13.95 12.21 -7.46
C LEU A 280 -13.91 11.17 -8.60
N ILE A 281 -13.97 9.88 -8.27
CA ILE A 281 -14.06 8.82 -9.29
C ILE A 281 -15.36 8.94 -10.08
N PHE A 282 -16.49 9.22 -9.44
CA PHE A 282 -17.75 9.41 -10.16
C PHE A 282 -17.70 10.61 -11.10
N GLN A 283 -17.11 11.73 -10.68
CA GLN A 283 -16.89 12.88 -11.54
C GLN A 283 -16.06 12.51 -12.78
N PHE A 284 -14.95 11.78 -12.58
CA PHE A 284 -14.12 11.33 -13.69
C PHE A 284 -14.87 10.41 -14.66
N LEU A 285 -15.70 9.50 -14.14
CA LEU A 285 -16.50 8.60 -14.98
C LEU A 285 -17.58 9.35 -15.76
N ASP A 286 -18.11 10.46 -15.24
CA ASP A 286 -19.08 11.32 -15.94
C ASP A 286 -18.42 12.05 -17.10
N GLU A 287 -17.17 12.51 -16.91
CA GLU A 287 -16.39 13.20 -17.94
C GLU A 287 -15.83 12.23 -19.01
N ALA A 288 -15.57 10.97 -18.65
CA ALA A 288 -14.99 9.97 -19.54
C ALA A 288 -16.00 9.28 -20.50
N GLU A 289 -17.28 9.67 -20.48
CA GLU A 289 -18.34 9.13 -21.35
C GLU A 289 -18.39 7.59 -21.41
N VAL A 290 -18.28 6.93 -20.24
CA VAL A 290 -18.29 5.47 -20.13
C VAL A 290 -19.66 4.89 -20.52
N ASP A 291 -19.67 3.76 -21.22
CA ASP A 291 -20.92 3.08 -21.61
C ASP A 291 -21.76 2.67 -20.40
N THR A 292 -23.07 2.54 -20.60
CA THR A 292 -24.02 2.32 -19.50
C THR A 292 -23.79 1.00 -18.75
N GLU A 293 -23.39 -0.07 -19.42
CA GLU A 293 -23.20 -1.38 -18.80
C GLU A 293 -21.96 -1.37 -17.90
N THR A 294 -20.85 -0.87 -18.41
CA THR A 294 -19.62 -0.67 -17.63
C THR A 294 -19.87 0.28 -16.46
N ARG A 295 -20.59 1.40 -16.69
CA ARG A 295 -20.90 2.38 -15.64
C ARG A 295 -21.73 1.76 -14.51
N ASN A 296 -22.72 0.92 -14.83
CA ASN A 296 -23.53 0.23 -13.83
C ASN A 296 -22.69 -0.71 -12.98
N THR A 297 -21.81 -1.51 -13.61
CA THR A 297 -20.92 -2.44 -12.91
C THR A 297 -19.97 -1.70 -11.97
N ILE A 298 -19.30 -0.65 -12.46
CA ILE A 298 -18.40 0.17 -11.64
C ILE A 298 -19.16 0.82 -10.49
N THR A 299 -20.39 1.29 -10.71
CA THR A 299 -21.22 1.90 -9.66
C THR A 299 -21.51 0.90 -8.54
N GLN A 300 -21.75 -0.38 -8.84
CA GLN A 300 -21.94 -1.42 -7.82
C GLN A 300 -20.67 -1.62 -6.98
N TYR A 301 -19.50 -1.69 -7.62
CA TYR A 301 -18.21 -1.80 -6.93
C TYR A 301 -17.93 -0.61 -6.01
N LEU A 302 -18.11 0.62 -6.51
CA LEU A 302 -17.90 1.83 -5.73
C LEU A 302 -18.90 1.91 -4.57
N THR A 303 -20.18 1.63 -4.81
CA THR A 303 -21.23 1.62 -3.76
C THR A 303 -20.90 0.63 -2.64
N PHE A 304 -20.37 -0.54 -2.98
CA PHE A 304 -19.90 -1.51 -2.00
C PHE A 304 -18.80 -0.92 -1.10
N ILE A 305 -17.80 -0.25 -1.69
CA ILE A 305 -16.71 0.40 -0.94
C ILE A 305 -17.25 1.55 -0.08
N GLN A 306 -18.16 2.39 -0.60
CA GLN A 306 -18.80 3.45 0.16
C GLN A 306 -19.56 2.92 1.39
N ASN A 307 -20.31 1.83 1.20
CA ASN A 307 -21.07 1.19 2.27
C ASN A 307 -20.15 0.51 3.29
N ARG A 308 -19.01 -0.04 2.86
CA ARG A 308 -18.02 -0.58 3.78
C ARG A 308 -17.33 0.52 4.58
N ALA A 309 -16.89 1.59 3.93
CA ALA A 309 -16.27 2.73 4.59
C ALA A 309 -17.19 3.37 5.64
N SER A 310 -18.49 3.44 5.38
CA SER A 310 -19.51 3.96 6.33
C SER A 310 -19.94 2.96 7.41
N GLY A 311 -19.44 1.73 7.39
CA GLY A 311 -19.81 0.68 8.34
C GLY A 311 -21.16 0.00 8.09
N LYS A 312 -21.87 0.34 7.00
CA LYS A 312 -23.10 -0.36 6.59
C LYS A 312 -22.81 -1.81 6.15
N ILE A 313 -21.65 -2.03 5.53
CA ILE A 313 -21.11 -3.35 5.21
C ILE A 313 -19.92 -3.62 6.11
N LEU A 314 -19.91 -4.79 6.74
CA LEU A 314 -18.79 -5.20 7.60
C LEU A 314 -17.55 -5.51 6.76
N THR A 315 -16.37 -5.27 7.32
CA THR A 315 -15.14 -5.91 6.83
C THR A 315 -15.21 -7.42 7.10
N LEU A 316 -14.43 -8.20 6.36
CA LEU A 316 -14.35 -9.64 6.60
C LEU A 316 -13.84 -9.94 8.01
N ALA A 317 -12.85 -9.17 8.48
CA ALA A 317 -12.37 -9.29 9.86
C ALA A 317 -13.47 -9.08 10.89
N LYS A 318 -14.29 -8.01 10.73
CA LYS A 318 -15.41 -7.75 11.65
C LYS A 318 -16.45 -8.87 11.62
N TRP A 319 -16.76 -9.38 10.43
CA TRP A 319 -17.68 -10.50 10.28
C TRP A 319 -17.17 -11.76 11.00
N MET A 320 -15.89 -12.13 10.80
CA MET A 320 -15.27 -13.29 11.47
C MET A 320 -15.31 -13.14 13.00
N ARG A 321 -14.96 -11.95 13.52
CA ARG A 321 -15.06 -11.66 14.97
C ARG A 321 -16.47 -11.84 15.49
N ASN A 322 -17.46 -11.28 14.79
CA ASN A 322 -18.86 -11.40 15.17
C ASN A 322 -19.35 -12.85 15.13
N TYR A 323 -18.85 -13.65 14.17
CA TYR A 323 -19.15 -15.08 14.07
C TYR A 323 -18.61 -15.82 15.31
N VAL A 324 -17.32 -15.67 15.60
CA VAL A 324 -16.66 -16.32 16.76
C VAL A 324 -17.33 -15.91 18.07
N GLN A 325 -17.59 -14.62 18.29
CA GLN A 325 -18.23 -14.09 19.50
C GLN A 325 -19.61 -14.70 19.80
N LYS A 326 -20.34 -15.11 18.76
CA LYS A 326 -21.67 -15.72 18.86
C LYS A 326 -21.63 -17.25 18.88
N HIS A 327 -20.48 -17.86 18.61
CA HIS A 327 -20.38 -19.30 18.47
C HIS A 327 -20.53 -20.01 19.84
N PRO A 328 -21.38 -21.05 19.98
CA PRO A 328 -21.64 -21.70 21.27
C PRO A 328 -20.41 -22.29 21.96
N LYS A 329 -19.38 -22.65 21.18
CA LYS A 329 -18.13 -23.23 21.70
C LYS A 329 -17.10 -22.20 22.11
N TYR A 330 -17.31 -20.91 21.81
CA TYR A 330 -16.37 -19.86 22.16
C TYR A 330 -16.54 -19.46 23.64
N ALA A 331 -15.49 -19.70 24.44
CA ALA A 331 -15.52 -19.47 25.88
C ALA A 331 -15.26 -18.01 26.30
N LYS A 332 -15.13 -17.09 25.34
CA LYS A 332 -14.82 -15.67 25.56
C LYS A 332 -13.46 -15.43 26.22
N ASP A 333 -12.50 -16.31 25.95
CA ASP A 333 -11.12 -16.31 26.44
C ASP A 333 -10.10 -16.01 25.32
N SER A 334 -10.58 -15.46 24.19
CA SER A 334 -9.81 -15.20 22.97
C SER A 334 -9.31 -16.44 22.22
N TYR A 335 -9.35 -17.63 22.80
CA TYR A 335 -9.06 -18.88 22.09
C TYR A 335 -10.25 -19.27 21.22
N VAL A 336 -9.99 -19.62 19.96
CA VAL A 336 -10.99 -20.00 18.95
C VAL A 336 -10.87 -21.51 18.71
N PRO A 337 -11.78 -22.34 19.29
CA PRO A 337 -11.69 -23.78 19.13
C PRO A 337 -11.84 -24.24 17.68
N ASP A 338 -11.25 -25.38 17.34
CA ASP A 338 -11.31 -25.98 15.99
C ASP A 338 -12.74 -26.13 15.46
N GLU A 339 -13.70 -26.48 16.32
CA GLU A 339 -15.12 -26.59 15.95
C GLU A 339 -15.68 -25.25 15.48
N THR A 340 -15.36 -24.15 16.18
CA THR A 340 -15.74 -22.79 15.77
C THR A 340 -15.11 -22.41 14.42
N ILE A 341 -13.84 -22.76 14.21
CA ILE A 341 -13.13 -22.50 12.95
C ILE A 341 -13.75 -23.29 11.81
N TYR A 342 -14.02 -24.58 12.02
CA TYR A 342 -14.64 -25.47 11.05
C TYR A 342 -16.02 -24.95 10.61
N ASP A 343 -16.89 -24.60 11.57
CA ASP A 343 -18.23 -24.10 11.29
C ASP A 343 -18.19 -22.75 10.57
N MET A 344 -17.24 -21.87 10.94
CA MET A 344 -17.01 -20.59 10.25
C MET A 344 -16.59 -20.80 8.79
N ILE A 345 -15.61 -21.68 8.52
CA ILE A 345 -15.15 -21.99 7.16
C ILE A 345 -16.27 -22.62 6.33
N LYS A 346 -17.05 -23.55 6.92
CA LYS A 346 -18.20 -24.16 6.25
C LYS A 346 -19.25 -23.11 5.87
N ASN A 347 -19.49 -22.13 6.74
CA ASN A 347 -20.38 -21.01 6.48
C ASN A 347 -19.85 -20.13 5.32
N VAL A 348 -18.55 -19.80 5.32
CA VAL A 348 -17.89 -19.10 4.21
C VAL A 348 -18.05 -19.84 2.88
N LEU A 349 -17.81 -21.16 2.85
CA LEU A 349 -17.96 -21.95 1.64
C LEU A 349 -19.37 -21.88 1.06
N SER A 350 -20.40 -21.83 1.91
CA SER A 350 -21.79 -21.69 1.42
C SER A 350 -22.03 -20.39 0.64
N TYR A 351 -21.38 -19.30 1.03
CA TYR A 351 -21.45 -18.03 0.29
C TYR A 351 -20.69 -18.06 -1.02
N VAL A 352 -19.51 -18.69 -1.05
CA VAL A 352 -18.69 -18.78 -2.27
C VAL A 352 -19.36 -19.67 -3.31
N TYR A 353 -19.92 -20.83 -2.92
CA TYR A 353 -20.58 -21.74 -3.85
C TYR A 353 -21.91 -21.23 -4.41
N LEU A 354 -22.63 -20.37 -3.69
CA LEU A 354 -23.87 -19.74 -4.18
C LEU A 354 -23.64 -18.85 -5.41
N PHE A 355 -22.42 -18.35 -5.61
CA PHE A 355 -22.02 -17.51 -6.76
C PHE A 355 -21.36 -18.27 -7.92
N ILE A 356 -20.99 -19.54 -7.73
CA ILE A 356 -20.38 -20.37 -8.81
C ILE A 356 -21.45 -21.17 -9.59
N ILE A 357 -22.64 -21.38 -9.00
CA ILE A 357 -23.67 -22.29 -9.54
C ILE A 357 -24.95 -21.53 -10.01
N ASN A 358 -25.01 -20.21 -9.88
CA ASN A 358 -26.02 -19.35 -10.50
C ASN A 358 -25.34 -18.26 -11.32
#